data_AF-A0A7S2MQI9-F1
#
_entry.id   AF-A0A7S2MQI9-F1
#
_cell.length_a   1.000
_cell.length_b   1.000
_cell.length_c   1.000
_cell.angle_alpha   90.00
_cell.angle_beta   90.00
_cell.angle_gamma   90.00
#
_symmetry.space_group_name_H-M   'P 1'
#
loop_
_entity.id
_entity.type
_entity.pdbx_description
1 polymer ?
#
loop_
_entity_poly.entity_id
_entity_poly.type
_entity_poly.pdbx_seq_one_letter_code
_entity_poly.pdbx_strand_id
1 'polypeptide(L)'
;MLISQIGVEDFHFVAPCPHEGMCPVAITGRDWCHFAQRVRRTPHKVYCKGSTRRFLEEEKFCYLAIRRGPGPRTKYRSEREAPTAAEKSYFWPRVMYPTIKAAQHTLIDVCSAPQNFERLSVSKSKSHVFGYRWSRKAMWGDLWRFPKRVSRPEARQYIPEKTREQLDRLAKVAWKALKWEEQEPGFDK
;
A
#
# COMPACT_ATOMS: atom_id res chain seq x y z
N MET A 1 5.70 21.01 18.44
CA MET A 1 4.85 21.12 17.23
C MET A 1 4.08 19.82 17.11
N LEU A 2 2.75 19.88 17.15
CA LEU A 2 1.89 18.70 17.00
C LEU A 2 1.71 18.40 15.51
N ILE A 3 1.62 17.11 15.14
CA ILE A 3 1.39 16.66 13.74
C ILE A 3 0.14 17.32 13.12
N SER A 4 -0.84 17.72 13.95
CA SER A 4 -2.06 18.42 13.53
C SER A 4 -1.83 19.84 12.98
N GLN A 5 -0.63 20.40 13.14
CA GLN A 5 -0.29 21.75 12.67
C GLN A 5 0.48 21.75 11.34
N ILE A 6 0.84 20.58 10.82
CA ILE A 6 1.67 20.47 9.62
C ILE A 6 0.73 20.37 8.40
N GLY A 7 0.81 21.34 7.48
CA GLY A 7 -0.01 21.38 6.28
C GLY A 7 0.45 20.37 5.22
N VAL A 8 -0.44 20.06 4.27
CA VAL A 8 -0.15 19.16 3.12
C VAL A 8 0.99 19.69 2.24
N GLU A 9 1.24 21.00 2.27
CA GLU A 9 2.33 21.65 1.55
C GLU A 9 3.71 21.50 2.23
N ASP A 10 3.74 21.18 3.52
CA ASP A 10 4.97 21.17 4.31
C ASP A 10 5.68 19.80 4.29
N PHE A 11 4.96 18.72 4.01
CA PHE A 11 5.51 17.37 3.97
C PHE A 11 4.74 16.44 3.06
N HIS A 12 5.40 15.39 2.62
CA HIS A 12 4.78 14.28 1.91
C HIS A 12 5.37 12.94 2.33
N PHE A 13 4.60 11.87 2.09
CA PHE A 13 5.03 10.51 2.38
C PHE A 13 5.85 9.96 1.21
N VAL A 14 7.08 9.55 1.48
CA VAL A 14 7.95 8.91 0.47
C VAL A 14 7.65 7.41 0.42
N ALA A 15 7.56 6.78 1.58
CA ALA A 15 7.27 5.36 1.74
C ALA A 15 6.79 5.07 3.17
N PRO A 16 6.10 3.95 3.44
CA PRO A 16 5.61 2.95 2.51
C PRO A 16 4.27 3.32 1.86
N CYS A 17 3.43 4.11 2.53
CA CYS A 17 2.04 4.30 2.12
C CYS A 17 1.90 5.21 0.89
N PRO A 18 1.21 4.77 -0.18
CA PRO A 18 1.01 5.59 -1.38
C PRO A 18 -0.20 6.54 -1.31
N HIS A 19 -1.00 6.48 -0.25
CA HIS A 19 -2.33 7.09 -0.19
C HIS A 19 -2.44 8.39 0.63
N GLU A 20 -1.35 8.83 1.28
CA GLU A 20 -1.24 10.13 2.02
C GLU A 20 -2.44 10.49 2.92
N GLY A 21 -3.13 9.49 3.46
CA GLY A 21 -4.34 9.65 4.24
C GLY A 21 -4.46 8.55 5.31
N MET A 22 -5.66 8.37 5.87
CA MET A 22 -5.89 7.30 6.85
C MET A 22 -5.52 5.93 6.27
N CYS A 23 -4.81 5.11 7.04
CA CYS A 23 -4.36 3.81 6.57
C CYS A 23 -5.55 2.82 6.51
N PRO A 24 -5.90 2.25 5.34
CA PRO A 24 -7.03 1.33 5.23
C PRO A 24 -6.83 0.04 6.05
N VAL A 25 -5.59 -0.41 6.19
CA VAL A 25 -5.24 -1.57 7.04
C VAL A 25 -5.49 -1.25 8.52
N ALA A 26 -5.09 -0.07 8.98
CA ALA A 26 -5.29 0.36 10.37
C ALA A 26 -6.79 0.54 10.68
N ILE A 27 -7.55 1.10 9.74
CA ILE A 27 -9.00 1.26 9.83
C ILE A 27 -9.72 -0.10 9.96
N THR A 28 -9.22 -1.12 9.26
CA THR A 28 -9.77 -2.48 9.30
C THR A 28 -9.50 -3.20 10.64
N GLY A 29 -8.44 -2.82 11.36
CA GLY A 29 -8.13 -3.31 12.71
C GLY A 29 -7.73 -4.79 12.83
N ARG A 30 -7.61 -5.51 11.71
CA ARG A 30 -7.34 -6.96 11.69
C ARG A 30 -5.85 -7.30 11.65
N ASP A 31 -5.08 -6.48 10.95
CA ASP A 31 -3.65 -6.62 10.75
C ASP A 31 -3.00 -5.24 10.93
N TRP A 32 -1.67 -5.23 11.05
CA TRP A 32 -0.86 -4.02 11.07
C TRP A 32 -0.05 -3.90 9.78
N CYS A 33 0.25 -2.66 9.36
CA CYS A 33 1.09 -2.39 8.20
C CYS A 33 2.55 -2.75 8.54
N HIS A 34 3.03 -3.89 8.03
CA HIS A 34 4.38 -4.37 8.24
C HIS A 34 5.01 -4.84 6.93
N PHE A 35 6.32 -5.10 7.00
CA PHE A 35 7.19 -5.69 5.98
C PHE A 35 8.01 -6.79 6.64
N ALA A 36 8.65 -7.65 5.85
CA ALA A 36 9.58 -8.61 6.40
C ALA A 36 10.89 -8.63 5.64
N GLN A 37 11.97 -8.67 6.41
CA GLN A 37 13.33 -8.79 5.91
C GLN A 37 13.90 -10.11 6.39
N ARG A 38 14.61 -10.81 5.49
CA ARG A 38 15.41 -11.96 5.89
C ARG A 38 16.70 -11.47 6.54
N VAL A 39 16.84 -11.77 7.82
CA VAL A 39 18.01 -11.42 8.64
C VAL A 39 18.75 -12.70 9.02
N ARG A 40 20.07 -12.57 9.14
CA ARG A 40 20.92 -13.63 9.67
C ARG A 40 20.96 -13.48 11.18
N ARG A 41 20.47 -14.49 11.90
CA ARG A 41 20.60 -14.50 13.36
C ARG A 41 22.06 -14.64 13.75
N THR A 42 22.59 -13.75 14.57
CA THR A 42 23.90 -13.98 15.19
C THR A 42 23.85 -15.31 15.96
N PRO A 43 24.80 -16.24 15.75
CA PRO A 43 24.78 -17.51 16.45
C PRO A 43 24.98 -17.25 17.95
N HIS A 44 23.98 -17.53 18.77
CA HIS A 44 24.09 -17.39 20.21
C HIS A 44 24.87 -18.59 20.76
N LYS A 45 26.21 -18.53 20.71
CA LYS A 45 27.10 -19.57 21.28
C LYS A 45 27.03 -19.65 22.81
N VAL A 46 26.40 -18.69 23.49
CA VAL A 46 26.45 -18.51 24.95
C VAL A 46 25.28 -19.14 25.70
N TYR A 47 24.14 -19.40 25.05
CA TYR A 47 23.01 -20.09 25.69
C TYR A 47 22.74 -21.41 24.98
N CYS A 48 23.43 -22.43 25.46
CA CYS A 48 23.27 -23.82 25.09
C CYS A 48 21.81 -24.29 25.30
N LYS A 49 20.99 -24.15 24.27
CA LYS A 49 19.76 -24.93 24.08
C LYS A 49 19.53 -25.17 22.58
N GLY A 50 20.40 -25.99 22.01
CA GLY A 50 20.12 -26.95 20.92
C GLY A 50 19.22 -26.55 19.76
N SER A 51 19.18 -25.28 19.34
CA SER A 51 18.35 -24.91 18.19
C SER A 51 19.12 -25.14 16.90
N THR A 52 18.79 -26.23 16.20
CA THR A 52 19.17 -26.47 14.79
C THR A 52 18.36 -25.61 13.81
N ARG A 53 17.69 -24.54 14.30
CA ARG A 53 16.94 -23.63 13.43
C ARG A 53 17.86 -22.99 12.41
N ARG A 54 17.30 -22.75 11.22
CA ARG A 54 17.99 -22.07 10.13
C ARG A 54 18.54 -20.74 10.64
N PHE A 55 19.79 -20.46 10.30
CA PHE A 55 20.49 -19.20 10.57
C PHE A 55 19.79 -17.96 9.96
N LEU A 56 18.82 -18.17 9.08
CA LEU A 56 18.01 -17.14 8.44
C LEU A 56 16.64 -17.08 9.10
N GLU A 57 16.32 -15.93 9.68
CA GLU A 57 15.01 -15.61 10.21
C GLU A 57 14.34 -14.52 9.36
N GLU A 58 13.02 -14.48 9.41
CA GLU A 58 12.22 -13.46 8.74
C GLU A 58 11.68 -12.51 9.81
N GLU A 59 12.33 -11.36 9.95
CA GLU A 59 12.00 -10.35 10.95
C GLU A 59 11.01 -9.35 10.36
N LYS A 60 9.92 -9.13 11.09
CA LYS A 60 8.85 -8.22 10.70
C LYS A 60 9.17 -6.83 11.22
N PHE A 61 9.04 -5.82 10.36
CA PHE A 61 9.29 -4.43 10.71
C PHE A 61 8.26 -3.52 10.05
N CYS A 62 8.01 -2.36 10.65
CA CYS A 62 7.29 -1.26 10.02
C CYS A 62 8.24 -0.07 9.90
N TYR A 63 8.06 0.72 8.85
CA TYR A 63 8.85 1.93 8.64
C TYR A 63 7.95 3.02 8.10
N LEU A 64 8.38 4.26 8.26
CA LEU A 64 7.71 5.44 7.72
C LEU A 64 8.80 6.43 7.30
N ALA A 65 8.80 6.79 6.02
CA ALA A 65 9.73 7.74 5.43
C ALA A 65 8.94 8.97 4.95
N ILE A 66 9.27 10.12 5.54
CA ILE A 66 8.62 11.40 5.28
C ILE A 66 9.70 12.37 4.79
N ARG A 67 9.33 13.23 3.84
CA ARG A 67 10.20 14.31 3.34
C ARG A 67 9.48 15.65 3.48
N ARG A 68 10.24 16.69 3.81
CA ARG A 68 9.76 18.08 3.86
C ARG A 68 9.53 18.65 2.45
N GLY A 69 8.49 19.45 2.31
CA GLY A 69 8.06 20.15 1.10
C GLY A 69 6.97 19.40 0.32
N PRO A 70 6.42 20.05 -0.74
CA PRO A 70 5.31 19.51 -1.51
C PRO A 70 5.73 18.27 -2.29
N GLY A 71 4.90 17.23 -2.20
CA GLY A 71 5.15 15.94 -2.86
C GLY A 71 4.74 15.92 -4.33
N PRO A 72 5.18 14.91 -5.11
CA PRO A 72 4.75 14.74 -6.49
C PRO A 72 3.23 14.55 -6.66
N ARG A 73 2.54 14.01 -5.64
CA ARG A 73 1.08 13.82 -5.66
C ARG A 73 0.29 15.13 -5.47
N THR A 74 0.88 16.13 -4.82
CA THR A 74 0.30 17.48 -4.76
C THR A 74 0.48 18.22 -6.09
N LYS A 75 1.62 17.99 -6.77
CA LYS A 75 1.97 18.66 -8.03
C LYS A 75 1.26 18.09 -9.26
N TYR A 76 1.07 16.78 -9.32
CA TYR A 76 0.51 16.08 -10.47
C TYR A 76 -0.77 15.33 -10.08
N ARG A 77 -1.82 15.46 -10.89
CA ARG A 77 -3.10 14.79 -10.61
C ARG A 77 -3.03 13.30 -10.95
N SER A 78 -2.18 12.92 -11.90
CA SER A 78 -2.08 11.56 -12.40
C SER A 78 -0.64 11.14 -12.72
N GLU A 79 -0.39 9.82 -12.75
CA GLU A 79 0.90 9.24 -13.17
C GLU A 79 1.35 9.72 -14.56
N ARG A 80 0.40 10.04 -15.46
CA ARG A 80 0.72 10.43 -16.84
C ARG A 80 1.35 11.81 -16.93
N GLU A 81 1.03 12.69 -15.99
CA GLU A 81 1.53 14.07 -15.94
C GLU A 81 2.93 14.16 -15.31
N ALA A 82 3.31 13.17 -14.50
CA ALA A 82 4.62 13.12 -13.88
C ALA A 82 5.72 12.90 -14.94
N PRO A 83 6.74 13.77 -15.04
CA PRO A 83 7.75 13.67 -16.09
C PRO A 83 8.74 12.54 -15.83
N THR A 84 9.19 12.36 -14.58
CA THR A 84 10.23 11.37 -14.26
C THR A 84 9.65 10.06 -13.73
N ALA A 85 10.40 8.95 -13.91
CA ALA A 85 10.02 7.65 -13.34
C ALA A 85 9.94 7.67 -11.80
N ALA A 86 10.77 8.49 -11.16
CA ALA A 86 10.76 8.68 -9.71
C ALA A 86 9.43 9.32 -9.25
N GLU A 87 8.94 10.34 -9.95
CA GLU A 87 7.67 10.98 -9.63
C GLU A 87 6.47 10.08 -9.94
N LYS A 88 6.52 9.34 -11.07
CA LYS A 88 5.51 8.31 -11.39
C LYS A 88 5.37 7.27 -10.30
N SER A 89 6.47 6.92 -9.65
CA SER A 89 6.49 5.89 -8.60
C SER A 89 5.60 6.22 -7.39
N TYR A 90 5.29 7.49 -7.15
CA TYR A 90 4.39 7.91 -6.08
C TYR A 90 2.92 7.52 -6.37
N PHE A 91 2.54 7.31 -7.64
CA PHE A 91 1.19 6.90 -7.98
C PHE A 91 1.01 5.38 -7.97
N TRP A 92 2.11 4.63 -7.85
CA TRP A 92 2.06 3.17 -7.90
C TRP A 92 1.61 2.56 -6.57
N PRO A 93 0.70 1.57 -6.60
CA PRO A 93 0.33 0.83 -5.42
C PRO A 93 1.52 0.06 -4.84
N ARG A 94 1.56 -0.08 -3.50
CA ARG A 94 2.61 -0.84 -2.81
C ARG A 94 2.11 -2.23 -2.42
N VAL A 95 2.91 -3.25 -2.68
CA VAL A 95 2.63 -4.64 -2.31
C VAL A 95 2.77 -4.81 -0.80
N MET A 96 1.68 -5.20 -0.15
CA MET A 96 1.58 -5.28 1.31
C MET A 96 1.74 -6.69 1.86
N TYR A 97 1.69 -7.71 1.02
CA TYR A 97 1.82 -9.10 1.44
C TYR A 97 2.50 -9.94 0.36
N PRO A 98 3.07 -11.11 0.74
CA PRO A 98 3.56 -12.07 -0.23
C PRO A 98 2.49 -12.41 -1.27
N THR A 99 2.88 -12.41 -2.55
CA THR A 99 1.97 -12.72 -3.66
C THR A 99 1.49 -14.17 -3.59
N ILE A 100 0.21 -14.40 -3.85
CA ILE A 100 -0.38 -15.75 -3.92
C ILE A 100 -0.28 -16.24 -5.36
N LYS A 101 0.51 -17.29 -5.56
CA LYS A 101 0.83 -17.83 -6.89
C LYS A 101 -0.12 -18.96 -7.24
N ALA A 102 -1.06 -18.72 -8.14
CA ALA A 102 -1.82 -19.78 -8.80
C ALA A 102 -1.14 -20.19 -10.12
N ALA A 103 -1.69 -21.20 -10.81
CA ALA A 103 -1.13 -21.71 -12.06
C ALA A 103 -1.24 -20.68 -13.20
N GLN A 104 -2.41 -20.05 -13.37
CA GLN A 104 -2.72 -19.15 -14.48
C GLN A 104 -2.81 -17.67 -14.08
N HIS A 105 -2.88 -17.37 -12.79
CA HIS A 105 -2.94 -16.01 -12.27
C HIS A 105 -2.14 -15.87 -10.98
N THR A 106 -1.84 -14.63 -10.60
CA THR A 106 -1.19 -14.28 -9.33
C THR A 106 -2.03 -13.22 -8.66
N LEU A 107 -2.34 -13.43 -7.39
CA LEU A 107 -3.06 -12.45 -6.57
C LEU A 107 -2.05 -11.63 -5.79
N ILE A 108 -2.19 -10.31 -5.84
CA ILE A 108 -1.31 -9.37 -5.15
C ILE A 108 -2.18 -8.48 -4.29
N ASP A 109 -1.90 -8.44 -2.99
CA ASP A 109 -2.55 -7.53 -2.06
C ASP A 109 -1.75 -6.22 -2.05
N VAL A 110 -2.40 -5.11 -2.40
CA VAL A 110 -1.74 -3.81 -2.53
C VAL A 110 -2.46 -2.71 -1.77
N CYS A 111 -1.67 -1.82 -1.19
CA CYS A 111 -2.15 -0.54 -0.70
C CYS A 111 -2.09 0.47 -1.86
N SER A 112 -3.17 1.19 -2.12
CA SER A 112 -3.27 2.12 -3.24
C SER A 112 -3.92 3.44 -2.84
N ALA A 113 -3.51 4.52 -3.52
CA ALA A 113 -4.20 5.79 -3.44
C ALA A 113 -5.64 5.67 -3.97
N PRO A 114 -6.60 6.46 -3.44
CA PRO A 114 -6.44 7.47 -2.38
C PRO A 114 -6.53 6.94 -0.94
N GLN A 115 -7.02 5.71 -0.71
CA GLN A 115 -7.18 5.11 0.63
C GLN A 115 -7.62 3.63 0.53
N ASN A 116 -7.15 2.90 -0.48
CA ASN A 116 -7.71 1.60 -0.82
C ASN A 116 -6.75 0.45 -0.51
N PHE A 117 -7.30 -0.66 0.00
CA PHE A 117 -6.55 -1.89 0.25
C PHE A 117 -7.11 -3.02 -0.59
N GLU A 118 -6.63 -3.11 -1.83
CA GLU A 118 -7.23 -3.92 -2.87
C GLU A 118 -6.40 -5.17 -3.18
N ARG A 119 -7.07 -6.22 -3.68
CA ARG A 119 -6.44 -7.41 -4.26
C ARG A 119 -6.49 -7.32 -5.78
N LEU A 120 -5.32 -7.32 -6.40
CA LEU A 120 -5.15 -7.36 -7.85
C LEU A 120 -5.01 -8.81 -8.33
N SER A 121 -5.75 -9.17 -9.38
CA SER A 121 -5.56 -10.44 -10.10
C SER A 121 -4.80 -10.23 -11.41
N VAL A 122 -3.60 -10.78 -11.48
CA VAL A 122 -2.71 -10.68 -12.64
C VAL A 122 -2.67 -12.02 -13.37
N SER A 123 -3.29 -12.10 -14.55
CA SER A 123 -3.40 -13.34 -15.34
C SER A 123 -2.30 -13.49 -16.38
N LYS A 124 -1.92 -14.74 -16.70
CA LYS A 124 -0.90 -15.10 -17.71
C LYS A 124 -1.31 -14.73 -19.14
N SER A 125 -2.61 -14.84 -19.47
CA SER A 125 -3.14 -14.74 -20.83
C SER A 125 -3.38 -13.31 -21.36
N LYS A 126 -3.17 -12.26 -20.55
CA LYS A 126 -3.54 -10.88 -20.93
C LYS A 126 -2.33 -10.02 -21.30
N SER A 127 -2.59 -8.91 -22.00
CA SER A 127 -1.62 -8.13 -22.81
C SER A 127 -0.40 -7.50 -22.09
N HIS A 128 -0.25 -7.65 -20.77
CA HIS A 128 1.01 -7.35 -20.09
C HIS A 128 1.67 -8.63 -19.61
N VAL A 129 2.22 -9.42 -20.54
CA VAL A 129 3.00 -10.64 -20.23
C VAL A 129 4.11 -10.33 -19.21
N PHE A 130 4.75 -9.17 -19.33
CA PHE A 130 5.72 -8.69 -18.35
C PHE A 130 5.09 -8.53 -16.96
N GLY A 131 3.88 -7.95 -16.86
CA GLY A 131 3.14 -7.85 -15.60
C GLY A 131 2.97 -9.20 -14.91
N TYR A 132 2.58 -10.26 -15.62
CA TYR A 132 2.47 -11.60 -15.03
C TYR A 132 3.82 -12.19 -14.59
N ARG A 133 4.89 -11.97 -15.35
CA ARG A 133 6.22 -12.44 -14.95
C ARG A 133 6.72 -11.71 -13.70
N TRP A 134 6.47 -10.41 -13.60
CA TRP A 134 6.85 -9.58 -12.45
C TRP A 134 5.96 -9.82 -11.23
N SER A 135 4.66 -10.12 -11.39
CA SER A 135 3.79 -10.45 -10.24
C SER A 135 4.29 -11.65 -9.45
N ARG A 136 4.81 -12.69 -10.12
CA ARG A 136 5.35 -13.88 -9.45
C ARG A 136 6.69 -13.63 -8.75
N LYS A 137 7.35 -12.53 -9.09
CA LYS A 137 8.64 -12.10 -8.51
C LYS A 137 8.48 -10.97 -7.50
N ALA A 138 7.31 -10.35 -7.44
CA ALA A 138 7.05 -9.24 -6.55
C ALA A 138 7.23 -9.70 -5.09
N MET A 139 7.95 -8.89 -4.35
CA MET A 139 8.21 -9.04 -2.94
C MET A 139 7.37 -8.07 -2.14
N TRP A 140 7.34 -8.32 -0.84
CA TRP A 140 6.71 -7.43 0.10
C TRP A 140 7.40 -6.07 0.09
N GLY A 141 6.63 -4.99 -0.05
CA GLY A 141 7.15 -3.64 -0.12
C GLY A 141 7.44 -3.15 -1.54
N ASP A 142 7.37 -4.00 -2.56
CA ASP A 142 7.59 -3.58 -3.95
C ASP A 142 6.50 -2.60 -4.42
N LEU A 143 6.88 -1.72 -5.35
CA LEU A 143 5.94 -0.87 -6.07
C LEU A 143 5.40 -1.60 -7.31
N TRP A 144 4.09 -1.56 -7.48
CA TRP A 144 3.39 -2.21 -8.57
C TRP A 144 3.07 -1.23 -9.69
N ARG A 145 3.98 -1.12 -10.67
CA ARG A 145 3.87 -0.20 -11.81
C ARG A 145 2.87 -0.58 -12.91
N PHE A 146 2.33 -1.79 -12.86
CA PHE A 146 1.50 -2.28 -13.96
C PHE A 146 0.02 -1.89 -13.76
N PRO A 147 -0.74 -1.68 -14.84
CA PRO A 147 -2.14 -1.31 -14.74
C PRO A 147 -2.95 -2.31 -13.91
N LYS A 148 -3.84 -1.78 -13.07
CA LYS A 148 -4.86 -2.56 -12.36
C LYS A 148 -5.88 -3.05 -13.38
N ARG A 149 -6.02 -4.37 -13.56
CA ARG A 149 -6.98 -4.94 -14.53
C ARG A 149 -8.21 -5.54 -13.87
N VAL A 150 -8.01 -6.25 -12.77
CA VAL A 150 -9.09 -6.80 -11.95
C VAL A 150 -8.72 -6.47 -10.52
N SER A 151 -9.30 -5.40 -9.99
CA SER A 151 -9.20 -5.05 -8.58
C SER A 151 -10.45 -5.56 -7.86
N ARG A 152 -10.25 -6.30 -6.78
CA ARG A 152 -11.26 -6.48 -5.75
C ARG A 152 -10.89 -5.50 -4.64
N PRO A 153 -11.76 -4.55 -4.26
CA PRO A 153 -11.42 -3.50 -3.30
C PRO A 153 -11.11 -4.03 -1.90
N GLU A 154 -11.40 -5.31 -1.62
CA GLU A 154 -11.17 -5.93 -0.32
C GLU A 154 -10.17 -7.09 -0.43
N ALA A 155 -8.90 -6.83 -0.11
CA ALA A 155 -7.92 -7.89 0.09
C ALA A 155 -8.19 -8.62 1.42
N ARG A 156 -8.37 -9.95 1.35
CA ARG A 156 -8.51 -10.88 2.50
C ARG A 156 -9.78 -10.77 3.36
N GLN A 157 -10.90 -10.29 2.80
CA GLN A 157 -12.26 -10.27 3.38
C GLN A 157 -12.39 -10.81 4.82
N TYR A 158 -12.61 -9.92 5.78
CA TYR A 158 -13.55 -10.12 6.90
C TYR A 158 -13.73 -8.78 7.62
N ILE A 159 -14.55 -7.90 7.06
CA ILE A 159 -15.16 -6.83 7.83
C ILE A 159 -16.65 -7.19 7.85
N PRO A 160 -17.25 -7.44 9.03
CA PRO A 160 -18.70 -7.56 9.14
C PRO A 160 -19.35 -6.35 8.45
N GLU A 161 -20.41 -6.56 7.67
CA GLU A 161 -21.01 -5.53 6.81
C GLU A 161 -21.29 -4.21 7.57
N LYS A 162 -21.76 -4.33 8.81
CA LYS A 162 -21.99 -3.22 9.75
C LYS A 162 -20.73 -2.38 10.05
N THR A 163 -19.59 -3.04 10.25
CA THR A 163 -18.31 -2.35 10.50
C THR A 163 -17.83 -1.65 9.23
N ARG A 164 -18.05 -2.26 8.05
CA ARG A 164 -17.69 -1.65 6.76
C ARG A 164 -18.48 -0.36 6.52
N GLU A 165 -19.79 -0.39 6.73
CA GLU A 165 -20.65 0.79 6.61
C GLU A 165 -20.24 1.93 7.55
N GLN A 166 -19.88 1.59 8.79
CA GLN A 166 -19.40 2.57 9.77
C GLN A 166 -18.08 3.22 9.32
N LEU A 167 -17.12 2.41 8.86
CA LEU A 167 -15.82 2.90 8.41
C LEU A 167 -15.94 3.74 7.13
N ASP A 168 -16.80 3.36 6.19
CA ASP A 168 -17.11 4.16 5.00
C ASP A 168 -17.74 5.49 5.37
N ARG A 169 -18.62 5.52 6.37
CA ARG A 169 -19.20 6.77 6.90
C ARG A 169 -18.11 7.68 7.47
N LEU A 170 -17.21 7.14 8.30
CA LEU A 170 -16.10 7.89 8.89
C LEU A 170 -15.11 8.38 7.83
N ALA A 171 -14.78 7.55 6.84
CA ALA A 171 -13.91 7.92 5.72
C ALA A 171 -14.53 9.04 4.89
N LYS A 172 -15.84 8.99 4.59
CA LYS A 172 -16.55 10.08 3.90
C LYS A 172 -16.55 11.36 4.71
N VAL A 173 -16.75 11.30 6.03
CA VAL A 173 -16.68 12.46 6.92
C VAL A 173 -15.27 13.05 6.95
N ALA A 174 -14.25 12.21 7.13
CA ALA A 174 -12.86 12.65 7.11
C ALA A 174 -12.46 13.24 5.76
N TRP A 175 -12.91 12.64 4.64
CA TRP A 175 -12.68 13.16 3.31
C TRP A 175 -13.38 14.50 3.08
N LYS A 176 -14.63 14.64 3.52
CA LYS A 176 -15.35 15.93 3.52
C LYS A 176 -14.68 16.97 4.42
N ALA A 177 -14.11 16.57 5.55
CA ALA A 177 -13.38 17.47 6.44
C ALA A 177 -12.00 17.87 5.90
N LEU A 178 -11.39 17.02 5.04
CA LEU A 178 -10.13 17.29 4.37
C LEU A 178 -10.29 18.16 3.12
N LYS A 179 -11.41 18.05 2.38
CA LYS A 179 -11.76 18.99 1.31
C LYS A 179 -12.35 20.26 1.93
N TRP A 180 -11.60 21.36 1.84
CA TRP A 180 -12.13 22.70 1.97
C TRP A 180 -13.22 22.86 0.90
N GLU A 181 -14.42 23.30 1.29
CA GLU A 181 -15.49 23.59 0.34
C GLU A 181 -15.05 24.68 -0.63
N GLU A 182 -14.70 24.30 -1.85
CA GLU A 182 -14.95 25.11 -3.05
C GLU A 182 -15.36 24.16 -4.20
N GLN A 183 -16.67 24.09 -4.39
CA GLN A 183 -17.45 23.71 -5.59
C GLN A 183 -16.84 22.72 -6.60
N GLU A 184 -17.35 21.48 -6.63
CA GLU A 184 -17.37 20.67 -7.86
C GLU A 184 -18.81 20.57 -8.38
N PRO A 185 -19.11 21.03 -9.61
CA PRO A 185 -20.36 20.70 -10.28
C PRO A 185 -20.25 19.31 -10.92
N GLY A 186 -21.26 18.48 -10.63
CA GLY A 186 -21.71 17.43 -11.55
C GLY A 186 -21.02 16.07 -11.45
N PHE A 187 -21.51 15.23 -10.52
CA PHE A 187 -21.65 13.81 -10.80
C PHE A 187 -23.15 13.50 -10.76
N ASP A 188 -23.83 13.71 -11.88
CA ASP A 188 -25.23 13.36 -12.05
C ASP A 188 -25.31 12.15 -12.99
N LYS A 189 -25.81 11.06 -12.39
CA LYS A 189 -26.30 9.77 -12.92
C LYS A 189 -25.29 8.75 -13.46
#